data_AF-A0A2N2L3T9-F1
#
_entry.id   AF-A0A2N2L3T9-F1
#
_cell.length_a   1.000
_cell.length_b   1.000
_cell.length_c   1.000
_cell.angle_alpha   90.00
_cell.angle_beta   90.00
_cell.angle_gamma   90.00
#
_symmetry.space_group_name_H-M   'P 1'
#
loop_
_entity.id
_entity.type
_entity.pdbx_description
1 polymer ?
#
loop_
_entity_poly.entity_id
_entity_poly.type
_entity_poly.pdbx_seq_one_letter_code
_entity_poly.pdbx_strand_id
1 'polypeptide(L)'
;MGDFRRNFGRVKKIQDIPNLIEIQTRSYEKFLQADVPLAKRRNIGLQGAFKSVFPISDFSGKCSLEFVSYKIGDVRYDMRECIQKGMTYAAPLKIVVRLVVFDTDRLADGRINREEAETKPIRDIKEQ
;
A
#
# COMPACT_ATOMS: atom_id res chain seq x y z
N MET A 1 -15.26 -33.29 -36.19
CA MET A 1 -16.22 -32.46 -36.93
C MET A 1 -16.94 -31.61 -35.89
N GLY A 2 -16.53 -30.35 -35.69
CA GLY A 2 -17.18 -29.48 -34.72
C GLY A 2 -18.44 -28.88 -35.32
N ASP A 3 -19.59 -29.07 -34.69
CA ASP A 3 -20.86 -28.55 -35.17
C ASP A 3 -20.82 -27.03 -35.33
N PHE A 4 -21.18 -26.57 -36.52
CA PHE A 4 -21.25 -25.14 -36.84
C PHE A 4 -22.53 -24.55 -36.25
N ARG A 5 -22.39 -23.75 -35.18
CA ARG A 5 -23.52 -23.04 -34.57
C ARG A 5 -23.99 -21.92 -35.49
N ARG A 6 -25.15 -22.12 -36.13
CA ARG A 6 -25.81 -21.08 -36.92
C ARG A 6 -26.39 -19.98 -36.01
N ASN A 7 -26.17 -18.72 -36.37
CA ASN A 7 -26.71 -17.54 -35.67
C ASN A 7 -27.65 -16.78 -36.62
N PHE A 8 -28.90 -16.54 -36.20
CA PHE A 8 -29.94 -15.84 -36.98
C PHE A 8 -30.15 -14.38 -36.53
N GLY A 9 -29.31 -13.87 -35.63
CA GLY A 9 -29.38 -12.50 -35.14
C GLY A 9 -29.15 -11.48 -36.26
N ARG A 10 -30.04 -10.49 -36.35
CA ARG A 10 -30.01 -9.45 -37.39
C ARG A 10 -29.29 -8.17 -36.96
N VAL A 11 -29.13 -7.97 -35.64
CA VAL A 11 -28.46 -6.80 -35.07
C VAL A 11 -26.95 -7.01 -35.12
N LYS A 12 -26.22 -6.04 -35.70
CA LYS A 12 -24.76 -6.07 -35.72
C LYS A 12 -24.21 -5.88 -34.30
N LYS A 13 -23.25 -6.71 -33.93
CA LYS A 13 -22.46 -6.55 -32.70
C LYS A 13 -21.56 -5.31 -32.87
N ILE A 14 -21.80 -4.27 -32.07
CA ILE A 14 -21.05 -3.00 -32.13
C ILE A 14 -19.77 -3.08 -31.28
N GLN A 15 -19.81 -3.85 -30.20
CA GLN A 15 -18.68 -4.04 -29.29
C GLN A 15 -18.63 -5.49 -28.79
N ASP A 16 -17.41 -5.98 -28.56
CA ASP A 16 -17.20 -7.30 -27.98
C ASP A 16 -17.59 -7.39 -26.51
N ILE A 17 -17.80 -8.63 -26.05
CA ILE A 17 -18.07 -8.89 -24.64
C ILE A 17 -16.77 -8.58 -23.88
N PRO A 18 -16.80 -7.69 -22.89
CA PRO A 18 -15.61 -7.34 -22.14
C PRO A 18 -15.18 -8.50 -21.23
N ASN A 19 -13.98 -8.39 -20.64
CA ASN A 19 -13.55 -9.33 -19.63
C ASN A 19 -14.48 -9.23 -18.40
N LEU A 20 -15.28 -10.27 -18.17
CA LEU A 20 -16.30 -10.31 -17.12
C LEU A 20 -15.70 -10.30 -15.70
N ILE A 21 -14.42 -10.62 -15.55
CA ILE A 21 -13.70 -10.58 -14.28
C ILE A 21 -12.70 -9.41 -14.17
N GLU A 22 -12.76 -8.46 -15.11
CA GLU A 22 -11.85 -7.31 -15.14
C GLU A 22 -11.96 -6.48 -13.85
N ILE A 23 -13.18 -6.29 -13.35
CA ILE A 23 -13.41 -5.43 -12.19
C ILE A 23 -12.67 -5.98 -10.97
N GLN A 24 -12.77 -7.28 -10.70
CA GLN A 24 -12.12 -7.86 -9.52
C GLN A 24 -10.60 -7.82 -9.67
N THR A 25 -10.07 -8.29 -10.81
CA THR A 25 -8.63 -8.30 -11.10
C THR A 25 -8.02 -6.90 -11.02
N ARG A 26 -8.60 -5.95 -11.76
CA ARG A 26 -8.11 -4.57 -11.83
C ARG A 26 -8.25 -3.81 -10.50
N SER A 27 -9.27 -4.11 -9.70
CA SER A 27 -9.41 -3.51 -8.36
C SER A 27 -8.27 -3.92 -7.43
N TYR A 28 -7.90 -5.21 -7.46
CA TYR A 28 -6.86 -5.76 -6.61
C TYR A 28 -5.47 -5.32 -7.07
N GLU A 29 -5.21 -5.27 -8.37
CA GLU A 29 -3.99 -4.68 -8.94
C GLU A 29 -3.82 -3.20 -8.52
N LYS A 30 -4.89 -2.40 -8.61
CA LYS A 30 -4.90 -0.99 -8.16
C LYS A 30 -4.67 -0.87 -6.65
N PHE A 31 -5.23 -1.79 -5.87
CA PHE A 31 -5.05 -1.81 -4.42
C PHE A 31 -3.60 -2.14 -4.04
N LEU A 32 -2.99 -3.14 -4.68
CA LEU A 32 -1.64 -3.61 -4.36
C LEU A 32 -0.52 -2.75 -4.95
N GLN A 33 -0.68 -2.23 -6.17
CA GLN A 33 0.37 -1.55 -6.94
C GLN A 33 1.73 -2.31 -6.94
N ALA A 34 1.67 -3.65 -7.04
CA ALA A 34 2.82 -4.54 -6.87
C ALA A 34 3.93 -4.25 -7.92
N ASP A 35 3.53 -4.08 -9.17
CA ASP A 35 4.45 -3.85 -10.31
C ASP A 35 4.82 -2.38 -10.53
N VAL A 36 4.35 -1.48 -9.67
CA VAL A 36 4.62 -0.04 -9.79
C VAL A 36 5.86 0.31 -8.95
N PRO A 37 6.90 0.92 -9.57
CA PRO A 37 8.07 1.39 -8.83
C PRO A 37 7.67 2.34 -7.70
N LEU A 38 8.35 2.26 -6.56
CA LEU A 38 8.05 3.03 -5.34
C LEU A 38 7.78 4.51 -5.60
N ALA A 39 8.65 5.16 -6.39
CA ALA A 39 8.54 6.59 -6.70
C ALA A 39 7.32 6.96 -7.55
N LYS A 40 6.69 5.99 -8.24
CA LYS A 40 5.53 6.22 -9.12
C LYS A 40 4.20 5.73 -8.50
N ARG A 41 4.23 5.20 -7.27
CA ARG A 41 3.01 4.71 -6.61
C ARG A 41 2.07 5.87 -6.28
N ARG A 42 0.81 5.69 -6.66
CA ARG A 42 -0.26 6.65 -6.37
C ARG A 42 -0.72 6.50 -4.92
N ASN A 43 -1.24 7.57 -4.33
CA ASN A 43 -1.78 7.58 -2.97
C ASN A 43 -3.16 6.90 -2.88
N ILE A 44 -3.23 5.61 -3.25
CA ILE A 44 -4.44 4.77 -3.26
C ILE A 44 -4.08 3.36 -2.74
N GLY A 45 -5.08 2.57 -2.38
CA GLY A 45 -4.86 1.18 -1.95
C GLY A 45 -3.94 1.10 -0.73
N LEU A 46 -2.98 0.17 -0.75
CA LEU A 46 -1.99 -0.01 0.33
C LEU A 46 -1.18 1.27 0.60
N GLN A 47 -0.69 1.93 -0.45
CA GLN A 47 0.06 3.18 -0.32
C GLN A 47 -0.76 4.26 0.39
N GLY A 48 -2.03 4.38 0.02
CA GLY A 48 -2.98 5.32 0.63
C GLY A 48 -3.25 4.99 2.09
N ALA A 49 -3.49 3.72 2.39
CA ALA A 49 -3.76 3.26 3.75
C ALA A 49 -2.56 3.49 4.69
N PHE A 50 -1.33 3.22 4.25
CA PHE A 50 -0.15 3.52 5.05
C PHE A 50 0.01 5.04 5.26
N LYS A 51 -0.14 5.83 4.20
CA LYS A 51 -0.06 7.31 4.31
C LYS A 51 -1.18 7.94 5.13
N SER A 52 -2.32 7.27 5.33
CA SER A 52 -3.40 7.79 6.19
C SER A 52 -3.17 7.51 7.67
N VAL A 53 -2.40 6.47 7.99
CA VAL A 53 -2.11 6.09 9.38
C VAL A 53 -0.80 6.71 9.88
N PHE A 54 0.19 6.86 9.00
CA PHE A 54 1.46 7.50 9.31
C PHE A 54 1.44 9.00 8.97
N PRO A 55 2.17 9.85 9.72
CA PRO A 55 3.07 9.50 10.82
C PRO A 55 2.36 9.15 12.13
N ILE A 56 2.95 8.25 12.92
CA ILE A 56 2.48 7.90 14.26
C ILE A 56 3.44 8.53 15.27
N SER A 57 2.95 9.43 16.11
CA SER A 57 3.77 10.14 17.11
C SER A 57 3.44 9.65 18.52
N ASP A 58 4.46 9.57 19.37
CA ASP A 58 4.28 9.28 20.80
C ASP A 58 3.60 10.46 21.52
N PHE A 59 2.89 10.18 22.60
CA PHE A 59 2.19 11.18 23.43
C PHE A 59 3.14 12.24 23.97
N SER A 60 4.38 11.87 24.30
CA SER A 60 5.40 12.81 24.80
C SER A 60 6.03 13.68 23.70
N GLY A 61 5.72 13.40 22.43
CA GLY A 61 6.26 14.13 21.28
C GLY A 61 7.77 13.95 21.05
N LYS A 62 8.40 12.97 21.73
CA LYS A 62 9.83 12.65 21.64
C LYS A 62 10.19 11.82 20.42
N CYS A 63 9.25 11.09 19.84
CA CYS A 63 9.50 10.29 18.65
C CYS A 63 8.29 10.22 17.72
N SER A 64 8.59 9.95 16.45
CA SER A 64 7.60 9.71 15.41
C SER A 64 8.05 8.57 14.51
N LEU A 65 7.12 7.69 14.15
CA LEU A 65 7.30 6.68 13.12
C LEU A 65 6.77 7.21 11.80
N GLU A 66 7.58 7.14 10.76
CA GLU A 66 7.27 7.54 9.40
C GLU A 66 7.26 6.32 8.47
N PHE A 67 6.30 6.31 7.55
CA PHE A 67 6.23 5.29 6.52
C PHE A 67 7.13 5.66 5.33
N VAL A 68 8.06 4.78 4.96
CA VAL A 68 8.97 4.98 3.82
C VAL A 68 8.47 4.24 2.59
N SER A 69 8.28 2.92 2.69
CA SER A 69 7.90 2.08 1.55
C SER A 69 7.28 0.75 1.98
N TYR A 70 6.66 0.04 1.03
CA TYR A 70 6.24 -1.35 1.22
C TYR A 70 6.68 -2.25 0.06
N LYS A 71 6.90 -3.52 0.34
CA LYS A 71 7.20 -4.56 -0.65
C LYS A 71 6.35 -5.79 -0.38
N ILE A 72 5.72 -6.29 -1.43
CA ILE A 72 5.07 -7.59 -1.44
C ILE A 72 6.13 -8.61 -1.83
N GLY A 73 6.35 -9.62 -1.00
CA GLY A 73 7.31 -10.69 -1.25
C GLY A 73 6.69 -11.83 -2.06
N ASP A 74 7.50 -12.83 -2.36
CA ASP A 74 7.07 -13.96 -3.15
C ASP A 74 6.15 -14.89 -2.35
N VAL A 75 5.26 -15.56 -3.08
CA VAL A 75 4.37 -16.57 -2.51
C VAL A 75 5.20 -17.79 -2.10
N ARG A 76 4.94 -18.33 -0.90
CA ARG A 76 5.72 -19.46 -0.36
C ARG A 76 5.38 -20.80 -1.01
N TYR A 77 4.14 -20.98 -1.43
CA TYR A 77 3.61 -22.24 -1.98
C TYR A 77 2.77 -21.94 -3.22
N ASP A 78 2.74 -22.89 -4.15
CA ASP A 78 1.87 -22.76 -5.33
C ASP A 78 0.38 -22.98 -4.96
N MET A 79 -0.51 -22.47 -5.80
CA MET A 79 -1.96 -22.57 -5.61
C MET A 79 -2.42 -24.03 -5.43
N ARG A 80 -1.88 -24.97 -6.22
CA ARG A 80 -2.27 -26.38 -6.14
C ARG A 80 -1.90 -27.00 -4.80
N GLU A 81 -0.73 -26.67 -4.28
CA GLU A 81 -0.26 -27.14 -2.99
C GLU A 81 -1.10 -26.57 -1.84
N CYS A 82 -1.43 -25.27 -1.91
CA CYS A 82 -2.32 -24.64 -0.94
C CYS A 82 -3.70 -25.32 -0.88
N ILE A 83 -4.28 -25.64 -2.05
CA ILE A 83 -5.57 -26.35 -2.11
C ILE A 83 -5.46 -27.75 -1.50
N GLN A 84 -4.44 -28.52 -1.88
CA GLN A 84 -4.27 -29.90 -1.41
C GLN A 84 -4.04 -29.98 0.10
N LYS A 85 -3.28 -29.04 0.67
CA LYS A 85 -2.91 -29.01 2.10
C LYS A 85 -3.88 -28.17 2.95
N GLY A 86 -4.92 -27.58 2.36
CA GLY A 86 -5.87 -26.71 3.09
C GLY A 86 -5.24 -25.43 3.63
N MET A 87 -4.22 -24.89 2.95
CA MET A 87 -3.52 -23.67 3.34
C MET A 87 -4.05 -22.44 2.57
N THR A 88 -3.79 -21.24 3.08
CA THR A 88 -4.09 -19.98 2.38
C THR A 88 -2.98 -19.62 1.40
N TYR A 89 -3.35 -19.35 0.14
CA TYR A 89 -2.44 -18.81 -0.87
C TYR A 89 -2.23 -17.30 -0.63
N ALA A 90 -1.06 -16.93 -0.09
CA ALA A 90 -0.78 -15.55 0.29
C ALA A 90 0.70 -15.18 0.16
N ALA A 91 0.95 -13.90 -0.11
CA ALA A 91 2.27 -13.29 -0.17
C ALA A 91 2.54 -12.44 1.09
N PRO A 92 3.78 -12.41 1.62
CA PRO A 92 4.11 -11.57 2.77
C PRO A 92 4.20 -10.10 2.37
N LEU A 93 3.63 -9.19 3.18
CA LEU A 93 3.78 -7.75 3.04
C LEU A 93 4.82 -7.24 4.05
N LYS A 94 5.88 -6.61 3.56
CA LYS A 94 6.91 -5.95 4.38
C LYS A 94 6.82 -4.45 4.19
N ILE A 95 6.98 -3.69 5.27
CA ILE A 95 7.08 -2.23 5.22
C ILE A 95 8.45 -1.80 5.74
N VAL A 96 8.96 -0.69 5.21
CA VAL A 96 10.12 0.01 5.74
C VAL A 96 9.59 1.23 6.46
N VAL A 97 9.93 1.34 7.74
CA VAL A 97 9.55 2.46 8.60
C VAL A 97 10.79 3.17 9.11
N ARG A 98 10.66 4.47 9.31
CA ARG A 98 11.70 5.32 9.86
C ARG A 98 11.26 5.82 11.23
N LEU A 99 12.06 5.56 12.25
CA LEU A 99 11.90 6.17 13.57
C LEU A 99 12.71 7.47 13.60
N VAL A 100 12.02 8.57 13.86
CA VAL A 100 12.60 9.90 14.09
C VAL A 100 12.51 10.20 15.58
N VAL A 101 13.63 10.55 16.21
CA VAL A 101 13.70 10.95 17.63
C VAL A 101 14.02 12.45 17.69
N PHE A 102 13.24 13.19 18.48
CA PHE A 102 13.39 14.62 18.69
C PHE A 102 14.04 14.92 20.04
N ASP A 103 14.84 15.98 20.11
CA ASP A 103 15.34 16.49 21.39
C ASP A 103 14.31 17.40 22.06
N THR A 104 13.92 17.09 23.29
CA THR A 104 12.88 17.83 24.04
C THR A 104 13.43 18.82 25.08
N ASP A 105 14.75 18.98 25.19
CA ASP A 105 15.40 19.67 26.32
C ASP A 105 15.48 21.21 26.20
N ARG A 106 14.49 21.88 25.58
CA ARG A 106 14.51 23.36 25.47
C ARG A 106 13.22 24.11 25.82
N LEU A 107 12.21 23.47 26.39
CA LEU A 107 10.97 24.16 26.82
C LEU A 107 10.94 24.55 28.32
N ALA A 108 12.09 24.56 29.00
CA ALA A 108 12.17 24.92 30.42
C ALA A 108 12.53 26.41 30.67
N ASP A 109 12.89 27.19 29.65
CA ASP A 109 13.17 28.62 29.82
C ASP A 109 12.10 29.45 29.09
N GLY A 110 11.28 30.12 29.91
CA GLY A 110 10.03 30.74 29.50
C GLY A 110 10.18 31.85 28.47
N ARG A 111 9.25 31.87 27.51
CA ARG A 111 8.43 33.01 27.04
C ARG A 111 7.96 32.81 25.59
N ILE A 112 6.63 32.79 25.44
CA ILE A 112 5.83 33.44 24.38
C ILE A 112 6.00 32.94 22.92
N ASN A 113 4.92 32.34 22.37
CA ASN A 113 4.23 32.69 21.11
C ASN A 113 3.66 31.48 20.34
N ARG A 114 2.47 31.73 19.81
CA ARG A 114 1.78 30.93 18.79
C ARG A 114 2.53 31.06 17.46
N GLU A 115 2.36 30.04 16.63
CA GLU A 115 2.74 29.97 15.21
C GLU A 115 4.26 29.96 14.94
N GLU A 116 4.80 28.76 14.75
CA GLU A 116 5.61 28.42 13.58
C GLU A 116 5.82 26.90 13.56
N ALA A 117 5.78 26.32 12.35
CA ALA A 117 6.21 24.95 12.11
C ALA A 117 7.73 24.87 12.22
N GLU A 118 8.27 25.14 13.41
CA GLU A 118 9.69 24.96 13.70
C GLU A 118 9.99 23.46 13.67
N THR A 119 10.89 23.09 12.79
CA THR A 119 11.41 21.74 12.67
C THR A 119 12.08 21.37 13.99
N LYS A 120 11.40 20.56 14.81
CA LYS A 120 11.96 20.01 16.04
C LYS A 120 13.32 19.39 15.72
N PRO A 121 14.40 19.73 16.46
CA PRO A 121 15.73 19.24 16.16
C PRO A 121 15.74 17.71 16.24
N ILE A 122 16.13 17.09 15.14
CA ILE A 122 16.21 15.63 15.02
C ILE A 122 17.48 15.18 15.71
N ARG A 123 17.33 14.31 16.70
CA ARG A 123 18.42 13.72 17.47
C ARG A 123 18.94 12.43 16.83
N ASP A 124 18.05 11.61 16.27
CA ASP A 124 18.40 10.33 15.63
C ASP A 124 17.37 9.92 14.58
N ILE A 125 17.83 9.18 13.57
CA ILE A 125 16.99 8.58 12.51
C ILE A 125 17.42 7.13 12.31
N LYS A 126 16.48 6.19 12.50
CA LYS A 126 16.70 4.76 12.21
C LYS A 126 15.66 4.22 11.24
N GLU A 127 16.11 3.52 10.21
CA GLU A 127 15.25 2.82 9.25
C GLU A 127 15.32 1.30 9.48
N GLN A 128 14.17 0.62 9.46
CA GLN A 128 14.06 -0.82 9.70
C GLN A 128 13.03 -1.48 8.77
#